data_AF-A0A7C3VEJ2-F1
#
_entry.id   AF-A0A7C3VEJ2-F1
#
_cell.length_a   1.000
_cell.length_b   1.000
_cell.length_c   1.000
_cell.angle_alpha   90.00
_cell.angle_beta   90.00
_cell.angle_gamma   90.00
#
_symmetry.space_group_name_H-M   'P 1'
#
loop_
_entity.id
_entity.type
_entity.pdbx_description
1 polymer ?
#
loop_
_entity_poly.entity_id
_entity_poly.type
_entity_poly.pdbx_seq_one_letter_code
_entity_poly.pdbx_strand_id
1 'polypeptide(L)'
;MKPAGIVVYFAIPIILTLLYLSIASPEIPEGEIVIGKFIPHQHIEVAGFLVGGWALLVAAIGAYRFWTGINSEVSKVYEYRLGENAELEAVKASPRFIECFFWSVIDILKHSRFAECVTARYRYFAHFMIFWGFIILGIATLGDIIYLYGLGVEELALPPTDPVKIVGNLGAVLLIAGSLWAITARFSSEKLGYGTYFDWLFLGTIFAIGLTGVGIEALRYAGSVAAYYMYLAHLVLVFTLIAYAPYSKFAHLLYRTLAYTWAKSVGREPQK
;
A
#
# COMPACT_ATOMS: atom_id res chain seq x y z
N MET A 1 15.96 -3.63 14.57
CA MET A 1 16.05 -2.52 15.55
C MET A 1 15.64 -3.05 16.92
N LYS A 2 16.28 -2.60 18.01
CA LYS A 2 15.90 -2.93 19.41
C LYS A 2 14.42 -2.54 19.66
N PRO A 3 13.72 -3.10 20.67
CA PRO A 3 12.32 -2.77 21.01
C PRO A 3 11.98 -1.26 21.06
N ALA A 4 12.96 -0.39 21.33
CA ALA A 4 12.82 1.07 21.21
C ALA A 4 12.31 1.56 19.83
N GLY A 5 12.53 0.80 18.76
CA GLY A 5 12.06 1.12 17.41
C GLY A 5 10.54 1.12 17.26
N ILE A 6 9.81 0.31 18.04
CA ILE A 6 8.33 0.31 18.01
C ILE A 6 7.75 1.59 18.57
N VAL A 7 8.40 2.09 19.63
CA VAL A 7 7.98 3.31 20.31
C VAL A 7 8.13 4.46 19.35
N VAL A 8 9.28 4.58 18.66
CA VAL A 8 9.49 5.63 17.65
C VAL A 8 8.52 5.50 16.47
N TYR A 9 8.24 4.27 16.03
CA TYR A 9 7.35 4.01 14.89
C TYR A 9 5.94 4.59 15.10
N PHE A 10 5.35 4.40 16.28
CA PHE A 10 4.04 4.96 16.59
C PHE A 10 4.09 6.32 17.30
N ALA A 11 5.22 6.70 17.92
CA ALA A 11 5.32 7.94 18.69
C ALA A 11 5.05 9.17 17.84
N ILE A 12 5.64 9.29 16.65
CA ILE A 12 5.43 10.48 15.81
C ILE A 12 3.94 10.64 15.44
N PRO A 13 3.25 9.63 14.88
CA PRO A 13 1.81 9.70 14.62
C PRO A 13 0.99 10.00 15.87
N ILE A 14 1.27 9.33 17.00
CA ILE A 14 0.55 9.56 18.27
C ILE A 14 0.74 11.00 18.76
N ILE A 15 1.97 11.51 18.79
CA ILE A 15 2.28 12.87 19.24
C ILE A 15 1.56 13.89 18.35
N LEU A 16 1.56 13.70 17.03
CA LEU A 16 0.87 14.59 16.11
C LEU A 16 -0.65 14.54 16.30
N THR A 17 -1.23 13.36 16.54
CA THR A 17 -2.66 13.23 16.87
C THR A 17 -2.99 13.91 18.21
N LEU A 18 -2.17 13.72 19.24
CA LEU A 18 -2.37 14.38 20.55
C LEU A 18 -2.22 15.90 20.44
N LEU A 19 -1.24 16.38 19.68
CA LEU A 19 -1.06 17.81 19.39
C LEU A 19 -2.29 18.38 18.69
N TYR A 20 -2.80 17.69 17.66
CA TYR A 20 -4.03 18.06 16.98
C TYR A 20 -5.20 18.15 17.96
N LEU A 21 -5.41 17.14 18.80
CA LEU A 21 -6.48 17.13 19.80
C LEU A 21 -6.34 18.29 20.80
N SER A 22 -5.12 18.66 21.19
CA SER A 22 -4.88 19.79 22.10
C SER A 22 -5.18 21.16 21.49
N ILE A 23 -4.99 21.31 20.17
CA ILE A 23 -5.20 22.58 19.47
C ILE A 23 -6.66 22.70 19.01
N ALA A 24 -7.19 21.66 18.37
CA ALA A 24 -8.53 21.65 17.82
C ALA A 24 -9.61 21.42 18.89
N SER A 25 -9.26 20.76 20.00
CA SER A 25 -10.16 20.44 21.12
C SER A 25 -11.55 19.94 20.67
N PRO A 26 -11.63 18.89 19.82
CA PRO A 26 -12.90 18.42 19.32
C PRO A 26 -13.75 17.82 20.46
N GLU A 27 -15.00 18.25 20.55
CA GLU A 27 -15.98 17.66 21.46
C GLU A 27 -16.58 16.40 20.84
N ILE A 28 -16.92 15.42 21.68
CA ILE A 28 -17.62 14.21 21.22
C ILE A 28 -19.05 14.62 20.86
N PRO A 29 -19.47 14.46 19.59
CA PRO A 29 -20.82 14.86 19.18
C PRO A 29 -21.89 14.05 19.91
N GLU A 30 -22.96 14.73 20.31
CA GLU A 30 -24.16 14.08 20.85
C GLU A 30 -25.08 13.58 19.72
N GLY A 31 -25.81 12.50 19.98
CA GLY A 31 -26.81 11.96 19.06
C GLY A 31 -26.26 10.91 18.09
N GLU A 32 -26.65 11.00 16.82
CA GLU A 32 -26.22 10.05 15.79
C GLU A 32 -24.70 10.09 15.58
N ILE A 33 -24.08 8.91 15.55
CA ILE A 33 -22.64 8.76 15.41
C ILE A 33 -22.23 9.12 13.98
N VAL A 34 -21.80 10.37 13.83
CA VAL A 34 -21.31 10.93 12.57
C VAL A 34 -19.83 11.30 12.75
N ILE A 35 -18.95 10.64 12.00
CA ILE A 35 -17.49 10.78 12.17
C ILE A 35 -17.01 12.16 11.73
N GLY A 36 -17.56 12.71 10.64
CA GLY A 36 -17.21 14.04 10.14
C GLY A 36 -17.49 15.17 11.12
N LYS A 37 -18.42 14.99 12.08
CA LYS A 37 -18.71 15.96 13.14
C LYS A 37 -17.66 15.99 14.25
N PHE A 38 -16.96 14.87 14.47
CA PHE A 38 -15.91 14.80 15.49
C PHE A 38 -14.60 15.37 14.97
N ILE A 39 -14.18 14.95 13.78
CA ILE A 39 -13.05 15.56 13.08
C ILE A 39 -13.50 15.88 11.65
N PRO A 40 -13.51 17.16 11.24
CA PRO A 40 -13.88 17.55 9.89
C PRO A 40 -13.05 16.83 8.83
N HIS A 41 -13.71 16.33 7.78
CA HIS A 41 -13.07 15.61 6.68
C HIS A 41 -11.87 16.38 6.10
N GLN A 42 -12.03 17.69 5.92
CA GLN A 42 -10.98 18.58 5.42
C GLN A 42 -9.69 18.52 6.24
N HIS A 43 -9.77 18.41 7.57
CA HIS A 43 -8.57 18.35 8.43
C HIS A 43 -7.79 17.06 8.19
N ILE A 44 -8.49 15.94 8.04
CA ILE A 44 -7.90 14.63 7.76
C ILE A 44 -7.31 14.59 6.36
N GLU A 45 -8.01 15.14 5.39
CA GLU A 45 -7.55 15.19 4.00
C GLU A 45 -6.31 16.04 3.85
N VAL A 46 -6.25 17.24 4.45
CA VAL A 46 -5.05 18.08 4.43
C VAL A 46 -3.86 17.31 5.04
N ALA A 47 -4.05 16.68 6.20
CA ALA A 47 -3.00 15.86 6.81
C ALA A 47 -2.58 14.69 5.91
N GLY A 48 -3.56 14.01 5.31
CA GLY A 48 -3.40 12.87 4.40
C GLY A 48 -2.66 13.24 3.11
N PHE A 49 -3.01 14.36 2.48
CA PHE A 49 -2.36 14.87 1.27
C PHE A 49 -0.94 15.36 1.56
N LEU A 50 -0.69 15.99 2.71
CA LEU A 50 0.66 16.41 3.11
C LEU A 50 1.57 15.19 3.34
N VAL A 51 1.13 14.21 4.12
CA VAL A 51 1.93 13.01 4.41
C VAL A 51 2.06 12.11 3.17
N GLY A 52 1.01 12.00 2.37
CA GLY A 52 1.01 11.28 1.10
C GLY A 52 1.93 11.93 0.08
N GLY A 53 1.87 13.26 -0.07
CA GLY A 53 2.76 14.03 -0.94
C GLY A 53 4.22 13.90 -0.52
N TRP A 54 4.51 13.95 0.78
CA TRP A 54 5.85 13.67 1.30
C TRP A 54 6.31 12.24 0.97
N ALA A 55 5.45 11.24 1.18
CA ALA A 55 5.77 9.85 0.88
C ALA A 55 6.06 9.65 -0.62
N LEU A 56 5.25 10.25 -1.49
CA LEU A 56 5.46 10.22 -2.94
C LEU A 56 6.77 10.91 -3.35
N LEU A 57 7.10 12.05 -2.75
CA LEU A 57 8.37 12.75 -3.01
C LEU A 57 9.57 11.87 -2.66
N VAL A 58 9.59 11.29 -1.46
CA VAL A 58 10.66 10.38 -1.02
C VAL A 58 10.75 9.16 -1.94
N ALA A 59 9.60 8.57 -2.29
CA ALA A 59 9.53 7.43 -3.20
C ALA A 59 10.08 7.79 -4.60
N ALA A 60 9.77 8.98 -5.12
CA ALA A 60 10.27 9.46 -6.40
C ALA A 60 11.80 9.68 -6.39
N ILE A 61 12.32 10.30 -5.33
CA ILE A 61 13.78 10.46 -5.15
C ILE A 61 14.46 9.09 -5.05
N GLY A 62 13.89 8.17 -4.28
CA GLY A 62 14.39 6.80 -4.13
C GLY A 62 14.39 6.04 -5.46
N ALA A 63 13.28 6.10 -6.20
CA ALA A 63 13.14 5.53 -7.54
C ALA A 63 14.18 6.09 -8.51
N TYR A 64 14.35 7.41 -8.53
CA TYR A 64 15.36 8.08 -9.38
C TYR A 64 16.77 7.59 -9.05
N ARG A 65 17.15 7.60 -7.76
CA ARG A 65 18.49 7.14 -7.32
C ARG A 65 18.73 5.66 -7.63
N PHE A 66 17.71 4.83 -7.44
CA PHE A 66 17.79 3.41 -7.79
C PHE A 66 17.97 3.21 -9.29
N TRP A 67 17.18 3.94 -10.09
CA TRP A 67 17.23 3.87 -11.56
C TRP A 67 18.56 4.38 -12.12
N THR A 68 19.10 5.47 -11.59
CA THR A 68 20.42 5.97 -12.02
C THR A 68 21.54 5.02 -11.60
N GLY A 69 21.48 4.48 -10.38
CA GLY A 69 22.44 3.49 -9.88
C GLY A 69 22.49 2.24 -10.77
N ILE A 70 21.36 1.60 -11.02
CA ILE A 70 21.30 0.35 -11.80
C ILE A 70 21.71 0.54 -13.27
N ASN A 71 21.51 1.73 -13.84
CA ASN A 71 21.97 2.04 -15.20
C ASN A 71 23.44 2.45 -15.28
N SER A 72 24.06 2.90 -14.18
CA SER A 72 25.47 3.29 -14.17
C SER A 72 26.43 2.11 -14.24
N GLU A 73 25.97 0.90 -13.88
CA GLU A 73 26.80 -0.31 -13.78
C GLU A 73 26.74 -1.23 -15.01
N VAL A 74 25.85 -0.98 -15.98
CA VAL A 74 25.56 -1.94 -17.06
C VAL A 74 25.41 -1.26 -18.42
N SER A 75 26.24 -1.69 -19.37
CA SER A 75 26.13 -1.36 -20.80
C SER A 75 24.86 -1.97 -21.39
N LYS A 76 24.16 -1.23 -22.26
CA LYS A 76 23.01 -1.76 -23.01
C LYS A 76 23.41 -3.04 -23.76
N VAL A 77 22.59 -4.09 -23.64
CA VAL A 77 22.78 -5.32 -24.40
C VAL A 77 22.20 -5.10 -25.80
N TYR A 78 23.03 -5.32 -26.82
CA TYR A 78 22.63 -5.29 -28.22
C TYR A 78 22.69 -6.72 -28.75
N GLU A 79 21.57 -7.21 -29.30
CA GLU A 79 21.58 -8.42 -30.12
C GLU A 79 21.96 -8.01 -31.54
N TYR A 80 23.05 -8.59 -32.05
CA TYR A 80 23.48 -8.40 -33.43
C TYR A 80 23.18 -9.65 -34.25
N ARG A 81 22.70 -9.47 -35.47
CA ARG A 81 22.63 -10.52 -36.50
C ARG A 81 23.70 -10.22 -37.52
N LEU A 82 24.39 -11.27 -37.92
CA LEU A 82 25.30 -11.21 -39.05
C LEU A 82 24.47 -11.26 -40.34
N GLY A 83 24.48 -10.17 -41.10
CA GLY A 83 23.89 -10.14 -42.44
C GLY A 83 24.71 -10.97 -43.43
N GLU A 84 24.13 -11.25 -44.61
CA GLU A 84 24.80 -12.04 -45.67
C GLU A 84 26.15 -11.44 -46.11
N ASN A 85 26.32 -10.12 -45.96
CA ASN A 85 27.54 -9.40 -46.31
C ASN A 85 28.54 -9.24 -45.15
N ALA A 86 28.39 -10.02 -44.07
CA ALA A 86 29.15 -9.87 -42.82
C ALA A 86 28.95 -8.52 -42.09
N GLU A 87 27.88 -7.79 -42.43
CA GLU A 87 27.47 -6.57 -41.72
C GLU A 87 26.79 -6.94 -40.40
N LEU A 88 27.15 -6.23 -39.32
CA LEU A 88 26.52 -6.38 -38.00
C LEU A 88 25.27 -5.50 -37.95
N GLU A 89 24.09 -6.10 -38.11
CA GLU A 89 22.84 -5.41 -37.90
C GLU A 89 22.36 -5.60 -36.45
N ALA A 90 22.07 -4.51 -35.74
CA ALA A 90 21.42 -4.59 -34.44
C ALA A 90 19.96 -5.04 -34.63
N VAL A 91 19.65 -6.29 -34.29
CA VAL A 91 18.33 -6.93 -34.49
C VAL A 91 17.32 -6.43 -33.47
N LYS A 92 17.79 -6.20 -32.24
CA LYS A 92 16.92 -5.90 -31.11
C LYS A 92 17.54 -4.75 -30.32
N ALA A 93 17.04 -3.54 -30.58
CA ALA A 93 17.25 -2.43 -29.67
C ALA A 93 16.53 -2.77 -28.35
N SER A 94 17.18 -2.50 -27.21
CA SER A 94 16.55 -2.57 -25.87
C SER A 94 15.12 -2.03 -25.94
N PRO A 95 14.09 -2.78 -25.52
CA PRO A 95 12.72 -2.29 -25.60
C PRO A 95 12.60 -0.94 -24.89
N ARG A 96 11.79 -0.02 -25.43
CA ARG A 96 11.65 1.34 -24.89
C ARG A 96 11.22 1.21 -23.42
N PHE A 97 11.81 2.00 -22.52
CA PHE A 97 11.51 1.97 -21.08
C PHE A 97 10.01 1.85 -20.78
N ILE A 98 9.18 2.62 -21.49
CA ILE A 98 7.71 2.65 -21.34
C ILE A 98 7.08 1.29 -21.61
N GLU A 99 7.53 0.58 -22.65
CA GLU A 99 7.02 -0.74 -23.00
C GLU A 99 7.40 -1.78 -21.94
N CYS A 100 8.68 -1.80 -21.53
CA CYS A 100 9.14 -2.68 -20.45
C CYS A 100 8.41 -2.40 -19.13
N PHE A 101 8.16 -1.13 -18.84
CA PHE A 101 7.47 -0.70 -17.65
C PHE A 101 6.04 -1.20 -17.66
N PHE A 102 5.32 -0.99 -18.76
CA PHE A 102 3.96 -1.49 -18.95
C PHE A 102 3.87 -3.00 -18.70
N TRP A 103 4.73 -3.79 -19.35
CA TRP A 103 4.73 -5.25 -19.16
C TRP A 103 5.12 -5.67 -17.73
N SER A 104 6.04 -4.95 -17.10
CA SER A 104 6.41 -5.21 -15.71
C SER A 104 5.26 -4.94 -14.74
N VAL A 105 4.49 -3.88 -14.98
CA VAL A 105 3.27 -3.60 -14.21
C VAL A 105 2.24 -4.73 -14.39
N ILE A 106 2.01 -5.19 -15.62
CA ILE A 106 1.09 -6.31 -15.88
C ILE A 106 1.55 -7.59 -15.16
N ASP A 107 2.84 -7.91 -15.19
CA ASP A 107 3.40 -9.08 -14.48
C ASP A 107 3.15 -8.99 -12.96
N ILE A 108 3.28 -7.79 -12.39
CA ILE A 108 3.05 -7.54 -10.97
C ILE A 108 1.57 -7.64 -10.62
N LEU A 109 0.68 -7.04 -11.40
CA LEU A 109 -0.78 -7.09 -11.17
C LEU A 109 -1.32 -8.53 -11.20
N LYS A 110 -0.74 -9.38 -12.05
CA LYS A 110 -1.10 -10.80 -12.18
C LYS A 110 -0.40 -11.70 -11.16
N HIS A 111 0.54 -11.18 -10.38
CA HIS A 111 1.42 -11.96 -9.52
C HIS A 111 2.06 -13.15 -10.27
N SER A 112 2.38 -12.99 -11.56
CA SER A 112 2.73 -14.09 -12.48
C SER A 112 3.91 -14.92 -11.96
N ARG A 113 4.94 -14.24 -11.43
CA ARG A 113 6.13 -14.88 -10.85
C ARG A 113 5.90 -15.56 -9.50
N PHE A 114 4.93 -15.11 -8.72
CA PHE A 114 4.57 -15.81 -7.48
C PHE A 114 3.82 -17.11 -7.79
N ALA A 115 3.06 -17.15 -8.89
CA ALA A 115 2.36 -18.36 -9.33
C ALA A 115 3.32 -19.48 -9.75
N GLU A 116 4.53 -19.14 -10.20
CA GLU A 116 5.59 -20.09 -10.58
C GLU A 116 6.22 -20.80 -9.35
N CYS A 117 6.05 -20.27 -8.14
CA CYS A 117 6.65 -20.83 -6.92
C CYS A 117 5.74 -21.87 -6.23
N VAL A 118 5.99 -23.16 -6.49
CA VAL A 118 5.19 -24.27 -5.92
C VAL A 118 5.41 -24.44 -4.40
N THR A 119 6.63 -24.20 -3.92
CA THR A 119 7.02 -24.47 -2.52
C THR A 119 6.41 -23.50 -1.50
N ALA A 120 5.98 -22.32 -1.94
CA ALA A 120 5.42 -21.28 -1.08
C ALA A 120 4.10 -20.72 -1.62
N ARG A 121 3.24 -21.58 -2.19
CA ARG A 121 1.98 -21.19 -2.83
C ARG A 121 1.02 -20.41 -1.93
N TYR A 122 1.07 -20.59 -0.61
CA TYR A 122 0.28 -19.78 0.34
C TYR A 122 0.61 -18.28 0.23
N ARG A 123 1.88 -17.94 -0.07
CA ARG A 123 2.33 -16.54 -0.20
C ARG A 123 1.69 -15.85 -1.39
N TYR A 124 1.41 -16.61 -2.46
CA TYR A 124 0.69 -16.08 -3.62
C TYR A 124 -0.68 -15.55 -3.20
N PHE A 125 -1.51 -16.40 -2.59
CA PHE A 125 -2.88 -16.00 -2.22
C PHE A 125 -2.89 -14.90 -1.17
N ALA A 126 -2.09 -15.03 -0.10
CA ALA A 126 -2.03 -14.01 0.94
C ALA A 126 -1.59 -12.64 0.39
N HIS A 127 -0.53 -12.60 -0.41
CA HIS A 127 -0.06 -11.36 -1.01
C HIS A 127 -1.06 -10.82 -2.05
N PHE A 128 -1.67 -11.68 -2.86
CA PHE A 128 -2.65 -11.27 -3.86
C PHE A 128 -3.85 -10.58 -3.20
N MET A 129 -4.38 -11.16 -2.12
CA MET A 129 -5.49 -10.58 -1.35
C MET A 129 -5.10 -9.27 -0.68
N ILE A 130 -3.92 -9.18 -0.05
CA ILE A 130 -3.44 -7.92 0.54
C ILE A 130 -3.29 -6.84 -0.54
N PHE A 131 -2.66 -7.18 -1.67
CA PHE A 131 -2.41 -6.24 -2.76
C PHE A 131 -3.70 -5.68 -3.34
N TRP A 132 -4.62 -6.56 -3.74
CA TRP A 132 -5.91 -6.14 -4.29
C TRP A 132 -6.81 -5.49 -3.22
N GLY A 133 -6.71 -5.92 -1.96
CA GLY A 133 -7.36 -5.24 -0.84
C GLY A 133 -6.95 -3.77 -0.74
N PHE A 134 -5.65 -3.46 -0.82
CA PHE A 134 -5.17 -2.07 -0.85
C PHE A 134 -5.66 -1.29 -2.07
N ILE A 135 -5.61 -1.87 -3.28
CA ILE A 135 -6.08 -1.20 -4.50
C ILE A 135 -7.58 -0.88 -4.40
N ILE A 136 -8.39 -1.84 -3.96
CA ILE A 136 -9.84 -1.69 -3.82
C ILE A 136 -10.18 -0.67 -2.73
N LEU A 137 -9.48 -0.68 -1.60
CA LEU A 137 -9.63 0.35 -0.56
C LEU A 137 -9.27 1.75 -1.10
N GLY A 138 -8.18 1.86 -1.88
CA GLY A 138 -7.80 3.11 -2.54
C GLY A 138 -8.86 3.60 -3.53
N ILE A 139 -9.49 2.70 -4.29
CA ILE A 139 -10.61 3.03 -5.18
C ILE A 139 -11.81 3.55 -4.36
N ALA A 140 -12.13 2.92 -3.23
CA ALA A 140 -13.20 3.40 -2.35
C ALA A 140 -12.88 4.81 -1.83
N THR A 141 -11.65 5.05 -1.36
CA THR A 141 -11.22 6.39 -0.92
C THR A 141 -11.31 7.44 -2.03
N LEU A 142 -10.94 7.09 -3.28
CA LEU A 142 -11.12 8.01 -4.42
C LEU A 142 -12.62 8.27 -4.69
N GLY A 143 -13.47 7.25 -4.51
CA GLY A 143 -14.92 7.39 -4.56
C GLY A 143 -15.44 8.38 -3.53
N ASP A 144 -14.98 8.30 -2.28
CA ASP A 144 -15.34 9.25 -1.21
C ASP A 144 -14.93 10.69 -1.56
N ILE A 145 -13.73 10.88 -2.13
CA ILE A 145 -13.27 12.20 -2.61
C ILE A 145 -14.17 12.74 -3.74
N ILE A 146 -14.57 11.88 -4.69
CA ILE A 146 -15.51 12.26 -5.75
C ILE A 146 -16.88 12.61 -5.16
N TYR A 147 -17.34 11.89 -4.13
CA TYR A 147 -18.60 12.19 -3.46
C TYR A 147 -18.56 13.57 -2.81
N LEU A 148 -17.53 13.85 -2.01
CA LEU A 148 -17.37 15.14 -1.32
C LEU A 148 -17.25 16.31 -2.30
N TYR A 149 -16.33 16.22 -3.26
CA TYR A 149 -15.93 17.36 -4.08
C TYR A 149 -16.54 17.40 -5.48
N GLY A 150 -16.89 16.24 -6.02
CA GLY A 150 -17.50 16.12 -7.36
C GLY A 150 -19.03 16.15 -7.31
N LEU A 151 -19.64 15.57 -6.27
CA LEU A 151 -21.09 15.42 -6.15
C LEU A 151 -21.71 16.25 -5.01
N GLY A 152 -20.89 16.87 -4.14
CA GLY A 152 -21.36 17.70 -3.03
C GLY A 152 -22.03 16.91 -1.91
N VAL A 153 -21.71 15.63 -1.75
CA VAL A 153 -22.15 14.83 -0.60
C VAL A 153 -21.40 15.32 0.62
N GLU A 154 -22.09 15.88 1.62
CA GLU A 154 -21.43 16.44 2.80
C GLU A 154 -21.03 15.40 3.85
N GLU A 155 -21.69 14.24 3.86
CA GLU A 155 -21.51 13.20 4.88
C GLU A 155 -21.18 11.83 4.26
N LEU A 156 -20.11 11.20 4.76
CA LEU A 156 -19.60 9.92 4.29
C LEU A 156 -20.00 8.72 5.16
N ALA A 157 -20.96 8.90 6.07
CA ALA A 157 -21.70 7.81 6.72
C ALA A 157 -22.65 7.09 5.74
N LEU A 158 -22.08 6.56 4.65
CA LEU A 158 -22.82 5.95 3.55
C LEU A 158 -23.59 4.70 3.99
N PRO A 159 -24.78 4.43 3.42
CA PRO A 159 -25.54 3.21 3.70
C PRO A 159 -24.79 1.97 3.17
N PRO A 160 -25.05 0.76 3.71
CA PRO A 160 -24.37 -0.47 3.28
C PRO A 160 -24.58 -0.82 1.80
N THR A 161 -25.65 -0.28 1.19
CA THR A 161 -25.99 -0.47 -0.21
C THR A 161 -25.24 0.46 -1.15
N ASP A 162 -24.53 1.47 -0.62
CA ASP A 162 -23.80 2.41 -1.46
C ASP A 162 -22.62 1.71 -2.18
N PRO A 163 -22.40 1.97 -3.48
CA PRO A 163 -21.33 1.33 -4.24
C PRO A 163 -19.94 1.53 -3.64
N VAL A 164 -19.59 2.74 -3.19
CA VAL A 164 -18.29 3.04 -2.58
C VAL A 164 -18.14 2.26 -1.28
N LYS A 165 -19.24 2.15 -0.51
CA LYS A 165 -19.26 1.37 0.73
C LYS A 165 -19.05 -0.13 0.50
N ILE A 166 -19.71 -0.69 -0.50
CA ILE A 166 -19.55 -2.11 -0.89
C ILE A 166 -18.11 -2.39 -1.33
N VAL A 167 -17.55 -1.51 -2.17
CA VAL A 167 -16.16 -1.61 -2.63
C VAL A 167 -15.19 -1.52 -1.45
N GLY A 168 -15.38 -0.57 -0.53
CA GLY A 168 -14.57 -0.43 0.67
C GLY A 168 -14.62 -1.68 1.56
N ASN A 169 -15.81 -2.24 1.78
CA ASN A 169 -15.98 -3.44 2.61
C ASN A 169 -15.36 -4.69 1.94
N LEU A 170 -15.46 -4.82 0.61
CA LEU A 170 -14.76 -5.88 -0.13
C LEU A 170 -13.23 -5.76 0.02
N GLY A 171 -12.69 -4.54 -0.10
CA GLY A 171 -11.27 -4.26 0.09
C GLY A 171 -10.81 -4.60 1.51
N ALA A 172 -11.61 -4.27 2.52
CA ALA A 172 -11.33 -4.60 3.92
C ALA A 172 -11.32 -6.11 4.15
N VAL A 173 -12.29 -6.86 3.61
CA VAL A 173 -12.32 -8.32 3.70
C VAL A 173 -11.06 -8.95 3.10
N LEU A 174 -10.67 -8.52 1.90
CA LEU A 174 -9.45 -9.02 1.24
C LEU A 174 -8.19 -8.70 2.05
N LEU A 175 -8.09 -7.48 2.58
CA LEU A 175 -6.94 -7.06 3.39
C LEU A 175 -6.84 -7.88 4.68
N ILE A 176 -7.95 -8.01 5.42
CA ILE A 176 -8.00 -8.76 6.69
C ILE A 176 -7.71 -10.24 6.44
N ALA A 177 -8.39 -10.87 5.49
CA ALA A 177 -8.22 -12.30 5.23
C ALA A 177 -6.83 -12.61 4.67
N GLY A 178 -6.30 -11.78 3.77
CA GLY A 178 -4.93 -11.94 3.24
C GLY A 178 -3.86 -11.76 4.31
N SER A 179 -4.01 -10.77 5.19
CA SER A 179 -3.05 -10.54 6.29
C SER A 179 -3.16 -11.61 7.38
N LEU A 180 -4.36 -12.04 7.75
CA LEU A 180 -4.57 -13.16 8.67
C LEU A 180 -3.96 -14.46 8.13
N TRP A 181 -4.12 -14.73 6.84
CA TRP A 181 -3.48 -15.89 6.21
C TRP A 181 -1.95 -15.76 6.25
N ALA A 182 -1.38 -14.60 5.92
CA ALA A 182 0.06 -14.39 6.03
C ALA A 182 0.58 -14.56 7.47
N ILE A 183 -0.18 -14.13 8.48
CA ILE A 183 0.15 -14.28 9.90
C ILE A 183 0.15 -15.75 10.30
N THR A 184 -0.96 -16.47 10.04
CA THR A 184 -1.10 -17.88 10.44
C THR A 184 -0.07 -18.77 9.74
N ALA A 185 0.19 -18.55 8.45
CA ALA A 185 1.19 -19.32 7.71
C ALA A 185 2.63 -19.13 8.21
N ARG A 186 2.94 -17.99 8.83
CA ARG A 186 4.27 -17.74 9.45
C ARG A 186 4.47 -18.53 10.74
N PHE A 187 3.41 -18.81 11.49
CA PHE A 187 3.50 -19.68 12.67
C PHE A 187 3.62 -21.16 12.30
N SER A 188 3.04 -21.57 11.16
CA SER A 188 3.00 -22.98 10.75
C SER A 188 4.18 -23.45 9.89
N SER A 189 4.99 -22.55 9.31
CA SER A 189 6.03 -22.95 8.35
C SER A 189 7.44 -22.96 8.95
N GLU A 190 7.86 -24.10 9.51
CA GLU A 190 9.23 -24.32 10.00
C GLU A 190 10.31 -24.09 8.92
N LYS A 191 9.98 -24.30 7.64
CA LYS A 191 10.94 -24.27 6.52
C LYS A 191 11.28 -22.89 5.98
N LEU A 192 10.56 -21.83 6.35
CA LEU A 192 10.59 -20.55 5.62
C LEU A 192 10.98 -19.34 6.47
N GLY A 193 11.35 -19.57 7.73
CA GLY A 193 11.80 -18.57 8.68
C GLY A 193 10.66 -17.70 9.22
N TYR A 194 10.74 -17.34 10.50
CA TYR A 194 9.74 -16.52 11.19
C TYR A 194 9.58 -15.11 10.59
N GLY A 195 10.49 -14.68 9.71
CA GLY A 195 10.56 -13.32 9.20
C GLY A 195 11.28 -12.39 10.16
N THR A 196 11.50 -11.17 9.69
CA THR A 196 12.13 -10.13 10.49
C THR A 196 11.10 -9.42 11.36
N TYR A 197 11.58 -8.75 12.41
CA TYR A 197 10.76 -7.87 13.24
C TYR A 197 9.93 -6.86 12.41
N PHE A 198 10.52 -6.29 11.35
CA PHE A 198 9.81 -5.35 10.47
C PHE A 198 8.73 -6.01 9.62
N ASP A 199 8.88 -7.30 9.29
CA ASP A 199 7.82 -8.04 8.59
C ASP A 199 6.58 -8.16 9.48
N TRP A 200 6.78 -8.46 10.78
CA TRP A 200 5.69 -8.55 11.76
C TRP A 200 5.08 -7.20 12.06
N LEU A 201 5.89 -6.17 12.24
CA LEU A 201 5.40 -4.81 12.49
C LEU A 201 4.52 -4.33 11.33
N PHE A 202 5.01 -4.44 10.08
CA PHE A 202 4.24 -4.05 8.91
C PHE A 202 2.96 -4.87 8.76
N LEU A 203 3.06 -6.21 8.86
CA LEU A 203 1.92 -7.11 8.72
C LEU A 203 0.87 -6.89 9.82
N GLY A 204 1.31 -6.66 11.05
CA GLY A 204 0.45 -6.32 12.18
C GLY A 204 -0.24 -4.97 11.99
N THR A 205 0.47 -3.95 11.50
CA THR A 205 -0.12 -2.64 11.21
C THR A 205 -1.21 -2.75 10.15
N ILE A 206 -0.99 -3.43 9.02
CA ILE A 206 -2.03 -3.54 7.97
C ILE A 206 -3.24 -4.36 8.42
N PHE A 207 -3.03 -5.40 9.24
CA PHE A 207 -4.12 -6.19 9.82
C PHE A 207 -4.94 -5.34 10.81
N ALA A 208 -4.26 -4.59 11.69
CA ALA A 208 -4.90 -3.68 12.63
C ALA A 208 -5.68 -2.57 11.92
N ILE A 209 -5.18 -2.02 10.81
CA ILE A 209 -5.90 -1.05 9.97
C ILE A 209 -7.22 -1.64 9.47
N GLY A 210 -7.17 -2.86 8.90
CA GLY A 210 -8.38 -3.55 8.45
C GLY A 210 -9.40 -3.74 9.58
N LEU A 211 -8.95 -4.26 10.73
CA LEU A 211 -9.83 -4.51 11.88
C LEU A 211 -10.43 -3.23 12.46
N THR A 212 -9.62 -2.19 12.64
CA THR A 212 -10.08 -0.90 13.17
C THR A 212 -11.04 -0.21 12.19
N GLY A 213 -10.81 -0.32 10.87
CA GLY A 213 -11.72 0.19 9.85
C GLY A 213 -13.12 -0.43 9.92
N VAL A 214 -13.19 -1.77 9.95
CA VAL A 214 -14.47 -2.49 10.14
C VAL A 214 -15.05 -2.24 11.54
N GLY A 215 -14.20 -2.10 12.55
CA GLY A 215 -14.59 -1.77 13.92
C GLY A 215 -15.30 -0.43 14.05
N ILE A 216 -14.83 0.61 13.33
CA ILE A 216 -15.51 1.92 13.28
C ILE A 216 -16.92 1.76 12.73
N GLU A 217 -17.08 1.03 11.63
CA GLU A 217 -18.38 0.78 11.02
C GLU A 217 -19.33 0.04 11.97
N ALA A 218 -18.85 -1.05 12.59
CA ALA A 218 -19.64 -1.83 13.53
C ALA A 218 -20.08 -1.00 14.75
N LEU A 219 -19.18 -0.21 15.32
CA LEU A 219 -19.48 0.67 16.47
C LEU A 219 -20.43 1.80 16.10
N ARG A 220 -20.32 2.35 14.88
CA ARG A 220 -21.26 3.35 14.36
C ARG A 220 -22.68 2.79 14.26
N TYR A 221 -22.84 1.60 13.67
CA TYR A 221 -24.15 0.95 13.58
C TYR A 221 -24.71 0.53 14.94
N ALA A 222 -23.84 0.25 15.91
CA ALA A 222 -24.23 0.01 17.29
C ALA A 222 -24.58 1.30 18.07
N GLY A 223 -24.46 2.49 17.46
CA GLY A 223 -24.68 3.77 18.14
C GLY A 223 -23.70 4.05 19.28
N SER A 224 -22.52 3.43 19.25
CA SER A 224 -21.54 3.53 20.35
C SER A 224 -20.57 4.68 20.12
N VAL A 225 -20.41 5.54 21.13
CA VAL A 225 -19.37 6.59 21.18
C VAL A 225 -17.95 6.03 21.03
N ALA A 226 -17.76 4.72 21.28
CA ALA A 226 -16.49 4.05 21.04
C ALA A 226 -16.01 4.13 19.58
N ALA A 227 -16.90 4.41 18.62
CA ALA A 227 -16.55 4.64 17.23
C ALA A 227 -15.54 5.79 17.07
N TYR A 228 -15.66 6.86 17.86
CA TYR A 228 -14.74 8.00 17.81
C TYR A 228 -13.33 7.65 18.32
N TYR A 229 -13.24 6.87 19.40
CA TYR A 229 -11.94 6.40 19.90
C TYR A 229 -11.29 5.38 18.95
N MET A 230 -12.10 4.48 18.37
CA MET A 230 -11.62 3.56 17.34
C MET A 230 -11.14 4.31 16.10
N TYR A 231 -11.82 5.39 15.73
CA TYR A 231 -11.44 6.26 14.63
C TYR A 231 -10.07 6.92 14.88
N LEU A 232 -9.81 7.45 16.08
CA LEU A 232 -8.49 7.97 16.43
C LEU A 232 -7.39 6.91 16.32
N ALA A 233 -7.64 5.70 16.83
CA ALA A 233 -6.69 4.60 16.70
C ALA A 233 -6.42 4.23 15.24
N HIS A 234 -7.48 4.17 14.42
CA HIS A 234 -7.38 3.93 12.99
C HIS A 234 -6.55 5.01 12.27
N LEU A 235 -6.80 6.30 12.57
CA LEU A 235 -6.04 7.41 11.99
C LEU A 235 -4.55 7.33 12.33
N VAL A 236 -4.20 7.02 13.58
CA VAL A 236 -2.80 6.81 13.98
C VAL A 236 -2.17 5.70 13.15
N LEU A 237 -2.85 4.56 12.98
CA LEU A 237 -2.35 3.43 12.19
C LEU A 237 -2.19 3.78 10.70
N VAL A 238 -3.18 4.41 10.08
CA VAL A 238 -3.14 4.82 8.67
C VAL A 238 -2.06 5.87 8.43
N PHE A 239 -1.95 6.87 9.31
CA PHE A 239 -0.89 7.87 9.22
C PHE A 239 0.48 7.20 9.32
N THR A 240 0.66 6.28 10.26
CA THR A 240 1.88 5.47 10.37
C THR A 240 2.18 4.73 9.07
N LEU A 241 1.17 4.08 8.48
CA LEU A 241 1.33 3.33 7.24
C LEU A 241 1.83 4.22 6.10
N ILE A 242 1.23 5.38 5.91
CA ILE A 242 1.55 6.29 4.80
C ILE A 242 2.90 6.98 5.03
N ALA A 243 3.12 7.54 6.22
CA ALA A 243 4.36 8.26 6.56
C ALA A 243 5.60 7.39 6.36
N TYR A 244 5.49 6.10 6.71
CA TYR A 244 6.59 5.15 6.58
C TYR A 244 6.53 4.28 5.33
N ALA A 245 5.54 4.48 4.44
CA ALA A 245 5.41 3.71 3.20
C ALA A 245 6.71 3.63 2.38
N PRO A 246 7.46 4.74 2.14
CA PRO A 246 8.69 4.73 1.35
C PRO A 246 9.86 3.98 2.00
N TYR A 247 9.77 3.72 3.30
CA TYR A 247 10.80 3.04 4.10
C TYR A 247 10.37 1.61 4.52
N SER A 248 9.21 1.16 4.04
CA SER A 248 8.60 -0.11 4.43
C SER A 248 8.60 -1.12 3.28
N LYS A 249 7.92 -2.25 3.48
CA LYS A 249 7.66 -3.24 2.43
C LYS A 249 6.77 -2.69 1.30
N PHE A 250 6.14 -1.52 1.42
CA PHE A 250 5.53 -0.86 0.27
C PHE A 250 6.55 -0.43 -0.78
N ALA A 251 7.73 0.04 -0.35
CA ALA A 251 8.79 0.45 -1.27
C ALA A 251 9.29 -0.71 -2.13
N HIS A 252 9.17 -1.95 -1.63
CA HIS A 252 9.47 -3.16 -2.41
C HIS A 252 8.66 -3.23 -3.70
N LEU A 253 7.38 -2.84 -3.68
CA LEU A 253 6.55 -2.82 -4.90
C LEU A 253 7.19 -1.91 -5.97
N LEU A 254 7.57 -0.70 -5.57
CA LEU A 254 8.20 0.28 -6.46
C LEU A 254 9.54 -0.23 -7.01
N TYR A 255 10.48 -0.59 -6.12
CA TYR A 255 11.81 -1.02 -6.54
C TYR A 255 11.79 -2.32 -7.34
N ARG A 256 10.90 -3.26 -7.01
CA ARG A 256 10.72 -4.49 -7.78
C ARG A 256 10.15 -4.21 -9.17
N THR A 257 9.20 -3.28 -9.30
CA THR A 257 8.70 -2.84 -10.62
C THR A 257 9.83 -2.27 -11.47
N LEU A 258 10.64 -1.38 -10.90
CA LEU A 258 11.77 -0.77 -11.61
C LEU A 258 12.83 -1.80 -11.98
N ALA A 259 13.15 -2.74 -11.08
CA ALA A 259 14.11 -3.79 -11.34
C ALA A 259 13.65 -4.73 -12.47
N TYR A 260 12.37 -5.11 -12.51
CA TYR A 260 11.83 -5.91 -13.62
C TYR A 260 11.79 -5.12 -14.93
N THR A 261 11.39 -3.85 -14.87
CA THR A 261 11.41 -2.95 -16.02
C THR A 261 12.81 -2.87 -16.62
N TRP A 262 13.80 -2.67 -15.74
CA TRP A 262 15.20 -2.63 -16.12
C TRP A 262 15.66 -3.96 -16.72
N ALA A 263 15.40 -5.09 -16.04
CA ALA A 263 15.78 -6.43 -16.50
C ALA A 263 15.22 -6.77 -17.89
N LYS A 264 13.95 -6.42 -18.15
CA LYS A 264 13.32 -6.54 -19.48
C LYS A 264 14.00 -5.64 -20.50
N SER A 265 14.30 -4.39 -20.13
CA SER A 265 14.93 -3.43 -21.05
C SER A 265 16.34 -3.84 -21.48
N VAL A 266 17.08 -4.56 -20.63
CA VAL A 266 18.45 -5.04 -20.94
C VAL A 266 18.51 -6.53 -21.32
N GLY A 267 17.37 -7.21 -21.49
CA GLY A 267 17.31 -8.63 -21.86
C GLY A 267 17.85 -9.61 -20.81
N ARG A 268 17.88 -9.22 -19.53
CA ARG A 268 18.37 -10.03 -18.40
C ARG A 268 17.23 -10.49 -17.49
N GLU A 269 16.13 -10.95 -18.08
CA GLU A 269 15.03 -11.49 -17.29
C GLU A 269 15.47 -12.76 -16.52
N PRO A 270 15.01 -12.94 -15.27
CA PRO A 270 15.24 -14.19 -14.55
C PRO A 270 14.64 -15.36 -15.34
N GLN A 271 15.43 -16.42 -15.52
CA GLN A 271 14.96 -17.66 -16.14
C GLN A 271 13.81 -18.27 -15.32
N LYS A 272 12.87 -18.92 -16.03
CA LYS A 272 11.74 -19.64 -15.42
C LYS A 272 12.19 -20.94 -14.77
#